data_AF-A0A7V2TP17-F1
#
_entry.id   AF-A0A7V2TP17-F1
#
_cell.length_a   1.000
_cell.length_b   1.000
_cell.length_c   1.000
_cell.angle_alpha   90.00
_cell.angle_beta   90.00
_cell.angle_gamma   90.00
#
_symmetry.space_group_name_H-M   'P 1'
#
loop_
_entity.id
_entity.type
_entity.pdbx_description
1 polymer ?
#
loop_
_entity_poly.entity_id
_entity_poly.type
_entity_poly.pdbx_seq_one_letter_code
_entity_poly.pdbx_strand_id
1 'polypeptide(L)'
;EFILAHALYKAALFLVAGILDHETGERDTRRLGGLRQDMPITAITATLSGLSMAGIPLTAGFVAKESMYETLLHAPAYGWILLACAVLAGASFAAVAWAVSVKPFHGSRLPIDRHAHDPGSTMFVGPLMLSGLGIAAGTVPSLLLEPHAAASAPAAHHVPHLAAWHGFNLPLLLSAITLALGGVVIWLRHRKAAGDTSSALNKVGTERLYYRAMDLLDRFSTRTANTVQHGLLRIYLFSVLLGAMAILWPLVYRHAAPLGNLITFWAASGAAETRWHEWALLLTMIMAIGATVHARTRLGAVTALGVVGYVIAVIFVLYGAPDLAMTQFVIETLTVILIALSFSHLPPFRDLSPLWVRARDLLFAVTGGVVMTVLTLVALNARKHESVATYYMENSYNLAHGKNVVNVILVDFRGIDTLGEITVLAVAALGAFALLRALPGRKREETP
;
A
#
# COMPACT_ATOMS: atom_id res chain seq x y z
N GLU A 1 -14.73 -36.33 -15.52
CA GLU A 1 -16.22 -36.21 -15.45
C GLU A 1 -16.78 -35.03 -14.64
N PHE A 2 -16.29 -34.76 -13.41
CA PHE A 2 -16.97 -33.84 -12.47
C PHE A 2 -17.22 -32.43 -13.01
N ILE A 3 -16.27 -31.85 -13.74
CA ILE A 3 -16.42 -30.51 -14.35
C ILE A 3 -17.59 -30.46 -15.33
N LEU A 4 -17.73 -31.49 -16.18
CA LEU A 4 -18.79 -31.57 -17.18
C LEU A 4 -20.16 -31.78 -16.52
N ALA A 5 -20.26 -32.72 -15.57
CA ALA A 5 -21.49 -32.91 -14.79
C ALA A 5 -21.90 -31.61 -14.08
N HIS A 6 -20.95 -30.93 -13.43
CA HIS A 6 -21.16 -29.65 -12.77
C HIS A 6 -21.64 -28.55 -13.72
N ALA A 7 -21.01 -28.40 -14.88
CA ALA A 7 -21.41 -27.42 -15.88
C ALA A 7 -22.87 -27.64 -16.32
N LEU A 8 -23.26 -28.89 -16.60
CA LEU A 8 -24.61 -29.23 -17.05
C LEU A 8 -25.68 -28.92 -16.00
N TYR A 9 -25.57 -29.48 -14.78
CA TYR A 9 -26.62 -29.26 -13.78
C TYR A 9 -26.64 -27.82 -13.25
N LYS A 10 -25.48 -27.18 -13.09
CA LYS A 10 -25.41 -25.84 -12.51
C LYS A 10 -25.92 -24.78 -13.48
N ALA A 11 -25.55 -24.87 -14.77
CA ALA A 11 -26.08 -23.98 -15.80
C ALA A 11 -27.60 -24.11 -15.92
N ALA A 12 -28.13 -25.34 -15.92
CA ALA A 12 -29.58 -25.58 -15.92
C ALA A 12 -30.26 -24.97 -14.68
N LEU A 13 -29.70 -25.14 -13.48
CA LEU A 13 -30.27 -24.58 -12.24
C LEU A 13 -30.21 -23.04 -12.20
N PHE A 14 -29.17 -22.40 -12.75
CA PHE A 14 -29.12 -20.94 -12.87
C PHE A 14 -30.19 -20.41 -13.82
N LEU A 15 -30.41 -21.08 -14.95
CA LEU A 15 -31.46 -20.73 -15.90
C LEU A 15 -32.85 -20.94 -15.29
N VAL A 16 -33.07 -22.04 -14.56
CA VAL A 16 -34.30 -22.26 -13.77
C VAL A 16 -34.51 -21.16 -12.72
N ALA A 17 -33.47 -20.76 -12.00
CA ALA A 17 -33.58 -19.66 -11.02
C ALA A 17 -33.95 -18.33 -11.70
N GLY A 18 -33.43 -18.06 -12.90
CA GLY A 18 -33.83 -16.91 -13.72
C GLY A 18 -35.28 -16.99 -14.20
N ILE A 19 -35.76 -18.19 -14.57
CA ILE A 19 -37.17 -18.42 -14.92
C ILE A 19 -38.07 -18.15 -13.71
N LEU A 20 -37.73 -18.69 -12.54
CA LEU A 20 -38.49 -18.46 -11.31
C LEU A 20 -38.56 -16.97 -10.95
N ASP A 21 -37.44 -16.26 -11.03
CA ASP A 21 -37.38 -14.82 -10.77
C ASP A 21 -38.25 -14.01 -11.75
N HIS A 22 -38.20 -14.33 -13.04
CA HIS A 22 -38.96 -13.64 -14.08
C HIS A 22 -40.48 -13.86 -13.92
N GLU A 23 -40.90 -15.11 -13.70
CA GLU A 23 -42.31 -15.50 -13.68
C GLU A 23 -42.98 -15.26 -12.32
N THR A 24 -42.25 -15.41 -11.21
CA THR A 24 -42.82 -15.28 -9.85
C THR A 24 -42.49 -13.95 -9.18
N GLY A 25 -41.43 -13.25 -9.62
CA GLY A 25 -40.92 -12.04 -8.96
C GLY A 25 -40.20 -12.30 -7.63
N GLU A 26 -39.99 -13.56 -7.25
CA GLU A 26 -39.41 -13.95 -5.97
C GLU A 26 -38.23 -14.91 -6.17
N ARG A 27 -37.15 -14.69 -5.41
CA ARG A 27 -35.93 -15.50 -5.45
C ARG A 27 -35.71 -16.31 -4.18
N ASP A 28 -36.37 -15.93 -3.09
CA ASP A 28 -36.22 -16.60 -1.81
C ASP A 28 -36.95 -17.95 -1.83
N THR A 29 -36.18 -19.05 -1.82
CA THR A 29 -36.68 -20.43 -1.69
C THR A 29 -37.52 -20.68 -0.43
N ARG A 30 -37.57 -19.75 0.53
CA ARG A 30 -38.47 -19.79 1.69
C ARG A 30 -39.87 -19.27 1.39
N ARG A 31 -40.02 -18.46 0.34
CA ARG A 31 -41.29 -17.85 -0.09
C ARG A 31 -41.90 -18.53 -1.32
N LEU A 32 -41.15 -19.40 -1.99
CA LEU A 32 -41.62 -20.23 -3.11
C LEU A 32 -42.12 -21.60 -2.64
N GLY A 33 -43.28 -22.04 -3.13
CA GLY A 33 -43.86 -23.35 -2.83
C GLY A 33 -45.07 -23.69 -3.71
N GLY A 34 -45.24 -24.97 -4.04
CA GLY A 34 -46.41 -25.49 -4.75
C GLY A 34 -46.52 -25.16 -6.25
N LEU A 35 -45.44 -24.72 -6.91
CA LEU A 35 -45.45 -24.24 -8.31
C LEU A 35 -45.55 -25.33 -9.39
N ARG A 36 -45.53 -26.61 -9.04
CA ARG A 36 -45.51 -27.72 -10.03
C ARG A 36 -46.71 -27.72 -10.99
N GLN A 37 -47.87 -27.26 -10.55
CA GLN A 37 -49.07 -27.21 -11.39
C GLN A 37 -49.05 -26.05 -12.38
N ASP A 38 -48.46 -24.93 -11.97
CA ASP A 38 -48.35 -23.70 -12.76
C ASP A 38 -47.19 -23.77 -13.78
N MET A 39 -46.08 -24.42 -13.40
CA MET A 39 -44.84 -24.50 -14.19
C MET A 39 -44.30 -25.95 -14.29
N PRO A 40 -45.06 -26.90 -14.86
CA PRO A 40 -44.67 -28.31 -14.92
C PRO A 40 -43.34 -28.57 -15.64
N ILE A 41 -43.04 -27.88 -16.75
CA ILE A 41 -41.80 -28.07 -17.51
C ILE A 41 -40.61 -27.58 -16.70
N THR A 42 -40.73 -26.40 -16.09
CA THR A 42 -39.70 -25.85 -15.23
C THR A 42 -39.47 -26.73 -13.99
N ALA A 43 -40.54 -27.29 -13.40
CA ALA A 43 -40.44 -28.21 -12.28
C ALA A 43 -39.71 -29.52 -12.64
N ILE A 44 -40.01 -30.11 -13.81
CA ILE A 44 -39.31 -31.30 -14.32
C ILE A 44 -37.83 -30.97 -14.53
N THR A 45 -37.54 -29.88 -15.23
CA THR A 45 -36.17 -29.44 -15.54
C THR A 45 -35.35 -29.22 -14.27
N ALA A 46 -35.92 -28.48 -13.30
CA ALA A 46 -35.31 -28.25 -12.00
C ALA A 46 -35.02 -29.56 -11.28
N THR A 47 -36.00 -30.46 -11.23
CA THR A 47 -35.87 -31.76 -10.57
C THR A 47 -34.79 -32.61 -11.22
N LEU A 48 -34.74 -32.73 -12.55
CA LEU A 48 -33.70 -33.50 -13.25
C LEU A 48 -32.29 -32.96 -12.95
N SER A 49 -32.12 -31.64 -12.99
CA SER A 49 -30.84 -31.01 -12.64
C SER A 49 -30.50 -31.17 -11.16
N GLY A 50 -31.49 -31.10 -10.27
CA GLY A 50 -31.34 -31.35 -8.84
C GLY A 50 -30.93 -32.79 -8.52
N LEU A 51 -31.53 -33.77 -9.21
CA LEU A 51 -31.15 -35.18 -9.10
C LEU A 51 -29.69 -35.41 -9.50
N SER A 52 -29.24 -34.73 -10.57
CA SER A 52 -27.84 -34.75 -10.99
C SER A 52 -26.93 -34.08 -9.95
N MET A 53 -27.30 -32.91 -9.42
CA MET A 53 -26.53 -32.22 -8.37
C MET A 53 -26.41 -33.04 -7.07
N ALA A 54 -27.46 -33.76 -6.67
CA ALA A 54 -27.44 -34.67 -5.51
C ALA A 54 -26.65 -35.97 -5.80
N GLY A 55 -26.41 -36.29 -7.07
CA GLY A 55 -25.80 -37.52 -7.53
C GLY A 55 -26.69 -38.73 -7.26
N ILE A 56 -27.93 -38.69 -7.73
CA ILE A 56 -28.86 -39.83 -7.73
C ILE A 56 -28.48 -40.79 -8.89
N PRO A 57 -28.61 -42.11 -8.75
CA PRO A 57 -28.34 -43.07 -9.83
C PRO A 57 -28.98 -42.67 -11.17
N LEU A 58 -28.33 -43.03 -12.28
CA LEU A 58 -28.68 -42.68 -13.68
C LEU A 58 -28.43 -41.20 -14.06
N THR A 59 -27.71 -40.44 -13.25
CA THR A 59 -27.33 -39.05 -13.56
C THR A 59 -25.81 -38.90 -13.73
N ALA A 60 -25.37 -37.93 -14.54
CA ALA A 60 -23.94 -37.64 -14.70
C ALA A 60 -23.27 -37.27 -13.37
N GLY A 61 -23.98 -36.61 -12.45
CA GLY A 61 -23.45 -36.29 -11.12
C GLY A 61 -23.26 -37.50 -10.22
N PHE A 62 -24.02 -38.60 -10.41
CA PHE A 62 -23.76 -39.86 -9.72
C PHE A 62 -22.46 -40.50 -10.19
N VAL A 63 -22.29 -40.63 -11.51
CA VAL A 63 -21.06 -41.18 -12.12
C VAL A 63 -19.83 -40.38 -11.66
N ALA A 64 -19.90 -39.05 -11.69
CA ALA A 64 -18.81 -38.19 -11.22
C ALA A 64 -18.52 -38.32 -9.72
N LYS A 65 -19.55 -38.48 -8.88
CA LYS A 65 -19.39 -38.67 -7.43
C LYS A 65 -18.79 -40.03 -7.09
N GLU A 66 -19.23 -41.10 -7.75
CA GLU A 66 -18.69 -42.45 -7.52
C GLU A 66 -17.23 -42.55 -7.96
N SER A 67 -16.91 -42.02 -9.14
CA SER A 67 -15.53 -41.90 -9.64
C SER A 67 -14.62 -41.15 -8.65
N MET A 68 -15.14 -40.05 -8.06
CA MET A 68 -14.42 -39.31 -7.02
C MET A 68 -14.22 -40.11 -5.73
N TYR A 69 -15.23 -40.85 -5.25
CA TYR A 69 -15.10 -41.70 -4.06
C TYR A 69 -14.13 -42.86 -4.29
N GLU A 70 -14.20 -43.52 -5.44
CA GLU A 70 -13.27 -44.58 -5.82
C GLU A 70 -11.82 -44.07 -5.85
N THR A 71 -11.60 -42.90 -6.41
CA THR A 71 -10.27 -42.27 -6.44
C THR A 71 -9.77 -41.92 -5.03
N LEU A 72 -10.64 -41.42 -4.16
CA LEU A 72 -10.27 -41.05 -2.78
C LEU A 72 -10.00 -42.27 -1.89
N LEU A 73 -10.64 -43.41 -2.15
CA LEU A 73 -10.38 -44.67 -1.45
C LEU A 73 -8.96 -45.19 -1.68
N HIS A 74 -8.39 -44.90 -2.86
CA HIS A 74 -7.04 -45.32 -3.26
C HIS A 74 -5.99 -44.21 -3.10
N ALA A 75 -6.35 -43.08 -2.47
CA ALA A 75 -5.43 -41.95 -2.31
C ALA A 75 -4.30 -42.28 -1.32
N PRO A 76 -3.01 -42.04 -1.69
CA PRO A 76 -1.86 -42.50 -0.91
C PRO A 76 -1.65 -41.76 0.43
N ALA A 77 -2.21 -40.55 0.58
CA ALA A 77 -2.12 -39.76 1.80
C ALA A 77 -3.45 -39.04 2.08
N TYR A 78 -3.84 -38.98 3.36
CA TYR A 78 -5.06 -38.32 3.83
C TYR A 78 -6.38 -38.79 3.18
N GLY A 79 -6.39 -39.93 2.46
CA GLY A 79 -7.55 -40.42 1.72
C GLY A 79 -8.82 -40.51 2.56
N TRP A 80 -8.74 -41.05 3.78
CA TRP A 80 -9.88 -41.14 4.69
C TRP A 80 -10.43 -39.77 5.15
N ILE A 81 -9.56 -38.78 5.38
CA ILE A 81 -9.97 -37.42 5.77
C ILE A 81 -10.65 -36.73 4.58
N LEU A 82 -10.03 -36.80 3.40
CA LEU A 82 -10.58 -36.23 2.18
C LEU A 82 -11.90 -36.90 1.79
N LEU A 83 -12.01 -38.22 1.97
CA LEU A 83 -13.24 -38.96 1.74
C LEU A 83 -14.34 -38.54 2.71
N ALA A 84 -14.03 -38.41 4.00
CA ALA A 84 -14.99 -37.91 4.99
C ALA A 84 -15.48 -36.49 4.63
N CYS A 85 -14.55 -35.59 4.26
CA CYS A 85 -14.88 -34.25 3.77
C CYS A 85 -15.75 -34.30 2.51
N ALA A 86 -15.44 -35.17 1.55
CA ALA A 86 -16.19 -35.33 0.31
C ALA A 86 -17.62 -35.86 0.56
N VAL A 87 -17.79 -36.82 1.47
CA VAL A 87 -19.10 -37.33 1.89
C VAL A 87 -19.93 -36.24 2.59
N LEU A 88 -19.32 -35.48 3.51
CA LEU A 88 -20.00 -34.37 4.18
C LEU A 88 -20.38 -33.24 3.21
N ALA A 89 -19.49 -32.90 2.28
CA ALA A 89 -19.77 -31.95 1.21
C ALA A 89 -20.88 -32.45 0.29
N GLY A 90 -20.83 -33.71 -0.14
CA GLY A 90 -21.87 -34.35 -0.95
C GLY A 90 -23.23 -34.37 -0.27
N ALA A 91 -23.28 -34.65 1.03
CA ALA A 91 -24.51 -34.63 1.82
C ALA A 91 -25.08 -33.20 1.89
N SER A 92 -24.21 -32.20 2.03
CA SER A 92 -24.59 -30.78 2.00
C SER A 92 -25.13 -30.38 0.62
N PHE A 93 -24.49 -30.84 -0.47
CA PHE A 93 -24.97 -30.60 -1.84
C PHE A 93 -26.31 -31.28 -2.10
N ALA A 94 -26.56 -32.49 -1.61
CA ALA A 94 -27.86 -33.15 -1.71
C ALA A 94 -28.95 -32.34 -0.98
N ALA A 95 -28.65 -31.80 0.20
CA ALA A 95 -29.59 -30.94 0.93
C ALA A 95 -29.88 -29.62 0.19
N VAL A 96 -28.86 -28.99 -0.41
CA VAL A 96 -29.02 -27.78 -1.23
C VAL A 96 -29.79 -28.08 -2.52
N ALA A 97 -29.49 -29.21 -3.18
CA ALA A 97 -30.19 -29.64 -4.38
C ALA A 97 -31.68 -29.75 -4.10
N TRP A 98 -32.09 -30.42 -3.02
CA TRP A 98 -33.50 -30.47 -2.61
C TRP A 98 -34.10 -29.08 -2.38
N ALA A 99 -33.41 -28.21 -1.65
CA ALA A 99 -33.89 -26.87 -1.29
C ALA A 99 -34.11 -25.95 -2.50
N VAL A 100 -33.31 -26.09 -3.55
CA VAL A 100 -33.35 -25.23 -4.74
C VAL A 100 -34.15 -25.85 -5.88
N SER A 101 -34.17 -27.18 -6.02
CA SER A 101 -34.82 -27.85 -7.16
C SER A 101 -36.19 -28.45 -6.88
N VAL A 102 -36.45 -28.93 -5.66
CA VAL A 102 -37.70 -29.66 -5.35
C VAL A 102 -38.63 -28.83 -4.50
N LYS A 103 -38.10 -28.20 -3.45
CA LYS A 103 -38.87 -27.39 -2.49
C LYS A 103 -39.71 -26.27 -3.15
N PRO A 104 -39.21 -25.48 -4.12
CA PRO A 104 -40.02 -24.40 -4.72
C PRO A 104 -41.28 -24.89 -5.45
N PHE A 105 -41.26 -26.12 -5.95
CA PHE A 105 -42.35 -26.67 -6.77
C PHE A 105 -43.31 -27.58 -5.99
N HIS A 106 -42.89 -28.09 -4.83
CA HIS A 106 -43.68 -29.01 -4.01
C HIS A 106 -44.16 -28.35 -2.71
N GLY A 107 -45.11 -29.00 -2.03
CA GLY A 107 -45.71 -28.46 -0.80
C GLY A 107 -46.93 -27.57 -1.06
N SER A 108 -47.35 -26.83 -0.03
CA SER A 108 -48.48 -25.91 -0.11
C SER A 108 -48.13 -24.68 -0.96
N ARG A 109 -49.09 -24.19 -1.73
CA ARG A 109 -48.95 -22.94 -2.50
C ARG A 109 -48.72 -21.76 -1.55
N LEU A 110 -47.65 -21.02 -1.77
CA LEU A 110 -47.34 -19.79 -1.05
C LEU A 110 -47.78 -18.56 -1.86
N PRO A 111 -48.16 -17.44 -1.22
CA PRO A 111 -48.55 -16.24 -1.93
C PRO A 111 -47.35 -15.67 -2.67
N ILE A 112 -47.50 -15.52 -3.99
CA ILE A 112 -46.53 -14.91 -4.91
C ILE A 112 -47.18 -13.72 -5.62
N ASP A 113 -46.38 -12.73 -5.98
CA ASP A 113 -46.86 -11.44 -6.48
C ASP A 113 -47.38 -11.51 -7.93
N ARG A 114 -46.98 -12.55 -8.68
CA ARG A 114 -47.33 -12.76 -10.10
C ARG A 114 -48.03 -14.10 -10.32
N HIS A 115 -48.81 -14.19 -11.39
CA HIS A 115 -49.37 -15.46 -11.83
C HIS A 115 -48.29 -16.28 -12.52
N ALA A 116 -47.76 -17.29 -11.83
CA ALA A 116 -46.75 -18.17 -12.39
C ALA A 116 -47.31 -18.98 -13.55
N HIS A 117 -46.55 -19.08 -14.64
CA HIS A 117 -46.80 -20.01 -15.74
C HIS A 117 -45.46 -20.45 -16.32
N ASP A 118 -45.40 -21.61 -17.00
CA ASP A 118 -44.19 -21.97 -17.74
C ASP A 118 -43.87 -20.87 -18.79
N PRO A 119 -42.59 -20.50 -18.95
CA PRO A 119 -42.21 -19.43 -19.86
C PRO A 119 -42.30 -19.90 -21.32
N GLY A 120 -42.14 -18.97 -22.26
CA GLY A 120 -42.05 -19.29 -23.69
C GLY A 120 -40.91 -20.27 -24.01
N SER A 121 -41.03 -20.97 -25.16
CA SER A 121 -40.08 -22.02 -25.58
C SER A 121 -38.63 -21.56 -25.66
N THR A 122 -38.37 -20.30 -25.99
CA THR A 122 -37.03 -19.73 -26.04
C THR A 122 -36.31 -19.74 -24.69
N MET A 123 -37.06 -19.71 -23.58
CA MET A 123 -36.50 -19.61 -22.24
C MET A 123 -36.30 -20.98 -21.57
N PHE A 124 -37.23 -21.93 -21.76
CA PHE A 124 -37.12 -23.25 -21.12
C PHE A 124 -36.30 -24.29 -21.90
N VAL A 125 -36.13 -24.13 -23.22
CA VAL A 125 -35.41 -25.13 -24.05
C VAL A 125 -33.96 -25.30 -23.60
N GLY A 126 -33.26 -24.20 -23.28
CA GLY A 126 -31.89 -24.23 -22.79
C GLY A 126 -31.71 -25.08 -21.52
N PRO A 127 -32.37 -24.74 -20.40
CA PRO A 127 -32.26 -25.54 -19.18
C PRO A 127 -32.78 -26.97 -19.35
N LEU A 128 -33.84 -27.18 -20.13
CA LEU A 128 -34.36 -28.53 -20.40
C LEU A 128 -33.33 -29.39 -21.13
N MET A 129 -32.71 -28.86 -22.19
CA MET A 129 -31.64 -29.52 -22.95
C MET A 129 -30.45 -29.86 -22.04
N LEU A 130 -30.00 -28.92 -21.21
CA LEU A 130 -28.87 -29.13 -20.29
C LEU A 130 -29.18 -30.19 -19.23
N SER A 131 -30.39 -30.17 -18.66
CA SER A 131 -30.85 -31.19 -17.70
C SER A 131 -30.93 -32.57 -18.37
N GLY A 132 -31.47 -32.65 -19.58
CA GLY A 132 -31.60 -33.86 -20.37
C GLY A 132 -30.24 -34.45 -20.74
N LEU A 133 -29.28 -33.62 -21.16
CA LEU A 133 -27.89 -34.04 -21.39
C LEU A 133 -27.23 -34.56 -20.11
N GLY A 134 -27.55 -33.98 -18.95
CA GLY A 134 -27.07 -34.47 -17.65
C GLY A 134 -27.60 -35.85 -17.29
N ILE A 135 -28.82 -36.20 -17.69
CA ILE A 135 -29.36 -37.56 -17.55
C ILE A 135 -28.75 -38.49 -18.60
N ALA A 136 -28.74 -38.09 -19.87
CA ALA A 136 -28.20 -38.88 -20.97
C ALA A 136 -26.72 -39.29 -20.73
N ALA A 137 -25.91 -38.35 -20.23
CA ALA A 137 -24.52 -38.59 -19.86
C ALA A 137 -24.37 -39.53 -18.64
N GLY A 138 -25.38 -39.62 -17.77
CA GLY A 138 -25.44 -40.60 -16.69
C GLY A 138 -25.87 -41.99 -17.15
N THR A 139 -26.80 -42.07 -18.10
CA THR A 139 -27.32 -43.35 -18.62
C THR A 139 -26.37 -44.03 -19.61
N VAL A 140 -25.63 -43.24 -20.40
CA VAL A 140 -24.64 -43.75 -21.37
C VAL A 140 -23.31 -43.02 -21.18
N PRO A 141 -22.59 -43.28 -20.06
CA PRO A 141 -21.34 -42.58 -19.76
C PRO A 141 -20.25 -42.83 -20.80
N SER A 142 -20.27 -44.00 -21.45
CA SER A 142 -19.30 -44.40 -22.47
C SER A 142 -19.30 -43.51 -23.71
N LEU A 143 -20.43 -42.90 -24.06
CA LEU A 143 -20.52 -42.03 -25.23
C LEU A 143 -20.20 -40.57 -24.90
N LEU A 144 -20.57 -40.10 -23.69
CA LEU A 144 -20.58 -38.67 -23.37
C LEU A 144 -19.54 -38.27 -22.32
N LEU A 145 -19.21 -39.15 -21.38
CA LEU A 145 -18.27 -38.85 -20.29
C LEU A 145 -16.88 -39.43 -20.56
N GLU A 146 -16.79 -40.68 -21.03
CA GLU A 146 -15.51 -41.37 -21.29
C GLU A 146 -14.62 -40.67 -22.34
N PRO A 147 -15.12 -40.19 -23.50
CA PRO A 147 -14.25 -39.56 -24.49
C PRO A 147 -13.60 -38.27 -23.99
N HIS A 148 -14.34 -37.50 -23.18
CA HIS A 148 -13.84 -36.27 -22.56
C HIS A 148 -12.84 -36.57 -21.44
N ALA A 149 -13.07 -37.63 -20.66
CA ALA A 149 -12.13 -38.10 -19.65
C ALA A 149 -10.84 -38.62 -20.28
N ALA A 150 -10.93 -39.41 -21.34
CA ALA A 150 -9.81 -39.94 -22.12
C ALA A 150 -8.96 -38.84 -22.76
N ALA A 151 -9.60 -37.82 -23.35
CA ALA A 151 -8.90 -36.68 -23.93
C ALA A 151 -8.16 -35.81 -22.89
N SER A 152 -8.56 -35.88 -21.62
CA SER A 152 -8.00 -35.05 -20.53
C SER A 152 -7.00 -35.79 -19.65
N ALA A 153 -6.85 -37.11 -19.83
CA ALA A 153 -5.97 -37.93 -19.00
C ALA A 153 -4.51 -37.89 -19.50
N PRO A 154 -3.51 -37.83 -18.61
CA PRO A 154 -2.10 -38.01 -18.99
C PRO A 154 -1.91 -39.38 -19.66
N ALA A 155 -1.11 -39.44 -20.73
CA ALA A 155 -0.93 -40.63 -21.58
C ALA A 155 -0.52 -41.94 -20.87
N ALA A 156 -0.13 -41.87 -19.59
CA ALA A 156 0.30 -43.00 -18.76
C ALA A 156 -0.82 -43.62 -17.88
N HIS A 157 -2.03 -43.04 -17.84
CA HIS A 157 -3.13 -43.55 -17.03
C HIS A 157 -4.25 -44.15 -17.90
N HIS A 158 -4.55 -45.44 -17.68
CA HIS A 158 -5.78 -46.06 -18.19
C HIS A 158 -6.98 -45.32 -17.60
N VAL A 159 -7.83 -44.76 -18.45
CA VAL A 159 -9.12 -44.22 -18.02
C VAL A 159 -10.02 -45.41 -17.72
N PRO A 160 -10.44 -45.63 -16.45
CA PRO A 160 -11.30 -46.75 -16.12
C PRO A 160 -12.64 -46.63 -16.83
N HIS A 161 -13.19 -47.77 -17.28
CA HIS A 161 -14.51 -47.81 -17.88
C HIS A 161 -15.56 -47.29 -16.89
N LEU A 162 -16.27 -46.26 -17.32
CA LEU A 162 -17.36 -45.63 -16.61
C LEU A 162 -18.65 -46.35 -16.98
N ALA A 163 -19.05 -47.30 -16.15
CA ALA A 163 -20.38 -47.85 -16.19
C ALA A 163 -21.36 -46.91 -15.47
N ALA A 164 -22.62 -46.91 -15.90
CA ALA A 164 -23.71 -46.27 -15.16
C ALA A 164 -24.00 -47.00 -13.82
N TRP A 165 -23.51 -48.24 -13.70
CA TRP A 165 -23.70 -49.14 -12.57
C TRP A 165 -22.55 -50.14 -12.48
N HIS A 166 -21.74 -50.07 -11.41
CA HIS A 166 -20.59 -50.95 -11.18
C HIS A 166 -20.88 -52.13 -10.22
N GLY A 167 -22.15 -52.35 -9.84
CA GLY A 167 -22.54 -53.38 -8.88
C GLY A 167 -22.55 -52.91 -7.42
N PHE A 168 -22.71 -53.84 -6.47
CA PHE A 168 -22.61 -53.53 -5.04
C PHE A 168 -21.14 -53.36 -4.65
N ASN A 169 -20.66 -52.11 -4.62
CA ASN A 169 -19.29 -51.75 -4.26
C ASN A 169 -19.23 -50.74 -3.10
N LEU A 170 -18.03 -50.46 -2.59
CA LEU A 170 -17.82 -49.52 -1.49
C LEU A 170 -18.19 -48.06 -1.86
N PRO A 171 -17.87 -47.54 -3.07
CA PRO A 171 -18.37 -46.23 -3.54
C PRO A 171 -19.90 -46.10 -3.51
N LEU A 172 -20.65 -47.14 -3.90
CA LEU A 172 -22.11 -47.15 -3.87
C LEU A 172 -22.63 -47.04 -2.45
N LEU A 173 -22.03 -47.76 -1.50
CA LEU A 173 -22.36 -47.63 -0.08
C LEU A 173 -22.13 -46.19 0.41
N LEU A 174 -21.00 -45.58 0.04
CA LEU A 174 -20.69 -44.19 0.38
C LEU A 174 -21.65 -43.20 -0.27
N SER A 175 -22.07 -43.44 -1.52
CA SER A 175 -23.11 -42.68 -2.22
C SER A 175 -24.46 -42.77 -1.50
N ALA A 176 -24.86 -43.97 -1.05
CA ALA A 176 -26.07 -44.19 -0.27
C ALA A 176 -26.01 -43.48 1.09
N ILE A 177 -24.88 -43.58 1.80
CA ILE A 177 -24.63 -42.85 3.06
C ILE A 177 -24.70 -41.34 2.84
N THR A 178 -24.11 -40.82 1.75
CA THR A 178 -24.13 -39.40 1.40
C THR A 178 -25.58 -38.91 1.21
N LEU A 179 -26.39 -39.65 0.47
CA LEU A 179 -27.80 -39.32 0.24
C LEU A 179 -28.63 -39.43 1.53
N ALA A 180 -28.37 -40.46 2.36
CA ALA A 180 -29.02 -40.62 3.66
C ALA A 180 -28.70 -39.46 4.61
N LEU A 181 -27.42 -39.07 4.72
CA LEU A 181 -26.98 -37.92 5.51
C LEU A 181 -27.60 -36.61 4.99
N GLY A 182 -27.66 -36.42 3.67
CA GLY A 182 -28.36 -35.29 3.06
C GLY A 182 -29.85 -35.27 3.43
N GLY A 183 -30.52 -36.43 3.37
CA GLY A 183 -31.91 -36.61 3.81
C GLY A 183 -32.12 -36.28 5.29
N VAL A 184 -31.20 -36.71 6.17
CA VAL A 184 -31.21 -36.35 7.59
C VAL A 184 -31.06 -34.85 7.78
N VAL A 185 -30.17 -34.19 7.04
CA VAL A 185 -30.01 -32.72 7.09
C VAL A 185 -31.30 -32.02 6.67
N ILE A 186 -31.93 -32.46 5.57
CA ILE A 186 -33.20 -31.91 5.10
C ILE A 186 -34.29 -32.09 6.17
N TRP A 187 -34.39 -33.29 6.75
CA TRP A 187 -35.38 -33.62 7.78
C TRP A 187 -35.19 -32.80 9.06
N LEU A 188 -33.94 -32.65 9.53
CA LEU A 188 -33.60 -31.82 10.68
C LEU A 188 -33.97 -30.35 10.46
N ARG A 189 -33.72 -29.82 9.25
CA ARG A 189 -34.09 -28.44 8.90
C ARG A 189 -35.60 -28.26 8.76
N HIS A 190 -36.32 -29.29 8.29
CA HIS A 190 -37.78 -29.24 8.23
C HIS A 190 -38.42 -29.32 9.61
N ARG A 191 -37.83 -30.07 10.56
CA ARG A 191 -38.32 -30.18 11.95
C ARG A 191 -38.01 -28.96 12.81
N LYS A 192 -36.80 -28.40 12.69
CA LYS A 192 -36.46 -27.13 13.32
C LYS A 192 -37.04 -26.00 12.47
N ALA A 193 -38.33 -25.72 12.63
CA ALA A 193 -39.03 -24.61 11.99
C ALA A 193 -38.15 -23.34 12.00
N ALA A 194 -37.52 -23.03 10.87
CA ALA A 194 -36.77 -21.81 10.58
C ALA A 194 -35.94 -21.20 11.74
N GLY A 195 -35.37 -22.01 12.63
CA GLY A 195 -34.51 -21.52 13.70
C GLY A 195 -33.18 -21.10 13.10
N ASP A 196 -32.80 -19.82 13.30
CA ASP A 196 -31.66 -19.11 12.73
C ASP A 196 -30.28 -19.70 13.10
N THR A 197 -30.03 -20.92 12.62
CA THR A 197 -28.72 -21.59 12.65
C THR A 197 -27.71 -20.87 11.75
N SER A 198 -28.17 -19.93 10.91
CA SER A 198 -27.31 -19.08 10.08
C SER A 198 -26.52 -18.08 10.92
N SER A 199 -27.08 -17.59 12.02
CA SER A 199 -26.45 -16.57 12.88
C SER A 199 -25.12 -17.01 13.51
N ALA A 200 -24.94 -18.30 13.82
CA ALA A 200 -23.72 -18.80 14.46
C ALA A 200 -22.60 -19.06 13.44
N LEU A 201 -22.89 -19.66 12.29
CA LEU A 201 -21.89 -19.87 11.23
C LEU A 201 -21.55 -18.56 10.50
N ASN A 202 -22.52 -17.66 10.32
CA ASN A 202 -22.24 -16.33 9.76
C ASN A 202 -21.27 -15.52 10.64
N LYS A 203 -21.10 -15.87 11.93
CA LYS A 203 -20.10 -15.23 12.81
C LYS A 203 -18.66 -15.55 12.44
N VAL A 204 -18.40 -16.65 11.74
CA VAL A 204 -17.07 -17.16 11.39
C VAL A 204 -16.86 -17.17 9.86
N GLY A 205 -17.66 -16.40 9.11
CA GLY A 205 -17.59 -16.36 7.65
C GLY A 205 -16.32 -15.67 7.10
N THR A 206 -15.84 -16.15 5.95
CA THR A 206 -14.72 -15.57 5.19
C THR A 206 -14.97 -14.11 4.79
N GLU A 207 -16.22 -13.73 4.56
CA GLU A 207 -16.62 -12.34 4.29
C GLU A 207 -16.25 -11.39 5.44
N ARG A 208 -16.44 -11.80 6.69
CA ARG A 208 -16.05 -10.98 7.85
C ARG A 208 -14.54 -10.86 7.98
N LEU A 209 -13.81 -11.90 7.59
CA LEU A 209 -12.35 -11.84 7.55
C LEU A 209 -11.88 -10.81 6.53
N TYR A 210 -12.50 -10.77 5.35
CA TYR A 210 -12.22 -9.77 4.32
C TYR A 210 -12.47 -8.34 4.83
N TYR A 211 -13.64 -8.06 5.39
CA TYR A 211 -13.95 -6.73 5.91
C TYR A 211 -13.03 -6.33 7.07
N ARG A 212 -12.72 -7.26 7.99
CA ARG A 212 -11.74 -7.00 9.06
C ARG A 212 -10.35 -6.69 8.50
N ALA A 213 -9.92 -7.36 7.44
CA ALA A 213 -8.64 -7.08 6.80
C ALA A 213 -8.61 -5.66 6.19
N MET A 214 -9.71 -5.23 5.58
CA MET A 214 -9.85 -3.87 5.05
C MET A 214 -9.83 -2.82 6.16
N ASP A 215 -10.56 -3.04 7.26
CA ASP A 215 -10.56 -2.14 8.42
C ASP A 215 -9.15 -2.01 9.04
N LEU A 216 -8.42 -3.12 9.14
CA LEU A 216 -7.04 -3.11 9.64
C LEU A 216 -6.11 -2.34 8.71
N LEU A 217 -6.29 -2.48 7.40
CA LEU A 217 -5.51 -1.74 6.40
C LEU A 217 -5.75 -0.23 6.52
N ASP A 218 -7.01 0.19 6.66
CA ASP A 218 -7.36 1.61 6.81
C ASP A 218 -6.81 2.21 8.11
N ARG A 219 -6.93 1.49 9.23
CA ARG A 219 -6.33 1.89 10.51
C ARG A 219 -4.82 1.99 10.44
N PHE A 220 -4.17 1.03 9.75
CA PHE A 220 -2.73 1.05 9.55
C PHE A 220 -2.29 2.24 8.68
N SER A 221 -3.03 2.52 7.60
CA SER A 221 -2.81 3.67 6.72
C SER A 221 -2.91 4.97 7.51
N THR A 222 -4.00 5.16 8.25
CA THR A 222 -4.23 6.37 9.06
C THR A 222 -3.18 6.54 10.15
N ARG A 223 -2.79 5.44 10.82
CA ARG A 223 -1.72 5.47 11.81
C ARG A 223 -0.39 5.89 11.17
N THR A 224 -0.05 5.32 10.03
CA THR A 224 1.19 5.64 9.30
C THR A 224 1.20 7.11 8.88
N ALA A 225 0.11 7.59 8.28
CA ALA A 225 -0.05 8.98 7.89
C ALA A 225 0.15 9.92 9.08
N ASN A 226 -0.50 9.67 10.21
CA ASN A 226 -0.36 10.51 11.41
C ASN A 226 1.05 10.44 12.04
N THR A 227 1.76 9.32 11.90
CA THR A 227 3.14 9.18 12.38
C THR A 227 4.21 9.74 11.44
N VAL A 228 3.89 10.00 10.17
CA VAL A 228 4.86 10.60 9.24
C VAL A 228 4.51 12.08 9.07
N GLN A 229 3.25 12.40 8.83
CA GLN A 229 2.73 13.72 8.50
C GLN A 229 2.15 14.45 9.73
N HIS A 230 2.94 14.58 10.80
CA HIS A 230 2.50 15.24 12.04
C HIS A 230 2.15 16.73 11.89
N GLY A 231 2.46 17.37 10.75
CA GLY A 231 2.20 18.79 10.49
C GLY A 231 3.19 19.77 11.14
N LEU A 232 4.14 19.27 11.94
CA LEU A 232 5.14 20.09 12.62
C LEU A 232 6.45 20.16 11.83
N LEU A 233 6.78 21.35 11.31
CA LEU A 233 8.03 21.60 10.55
C LEU A 233 9.28 21.11 11.29
N ARG A 234 9.33 21.29 12.61
CA ARG A 234 10.45 20.85 13.45
C ARG A 234 10.70 19.34 13.36
N ILE A 235 9.65 18.53 13.27
CA ILE A 235 9.78 17.08 13.15
C ILE A 235 10.30 16.72 11.76
N TYR A 236 9.79 17.37 10.71
CA TYR A 236 10.29 17.16 9.35
C TYR A 236 11.77 17.53 9.21
N LEU A 237 12.19 18.68 9.74
CA LEU A 237 13.59 19.09 9.75
C LEU A 237 14.47 18.10 10.51
N PHE A 238 14.03 17.66 11.69
CA PHE A 238 14.73 16.64 12.46
C PHE A 238 14.87 15.33 11.67
N SER A 239 13.79 14.84 11.05
CA SER A 239 13.80 13.61 10.26
C SER A 239 14.69 13.70 9.02
N VAL A 240 14.67 14.82 8.29
CA VAL A 240 15.51 15.04 7.10
C VAL A 240 16.99 15.09 7.50
N LEU A 241 17.32 15.88 8.52
CA LEU A 241 18.69 15.97 9.02
C LEU A 241 19.17 14.63 9.57
N LEU A 242 18.31 13.89 10.27
CA LEU A 242 18.65 12.59 10.84
C LEU A 242 18.91 11.58 9.73
N GLY A 243 18.09 11.59 8.67
CA GLY A 243 18.31 10.78 7.48
C GLY A 243 19.62 11.12 6.78
N ALA A 244 19.91 12.41 6.58
CA ALA A 244 21.17 12.87 6.00
C ALA A 244 22.37 12.41 6.86
N MET A 245 22.32 12.60 8.18
CA MET A 245 23.35 12.15 9.10
C MET A 245 23.51 10.62 9.09
N ALA A 246 22.40 9.86 9.02
CA ALA A 246 22.44 8.39 8.95
C ALA A 246 23.10 7.89 7.66
N ILE A 247 22.95 8.61 6.54
CA ILE A 247 23.61 8.29 5.26
C ILE A 247 25.10 8.66 5.30
N LEU A 248 25.45 9.78 5.93
CA LEU A 248 26.83 10.28 5.99
C LEU A 248 27.68 9.56 7.05
N TRP A 249 27.08 9.06 8.12
CA TRP A 249 27.79 8.43 9.23
C TRP A 249 28.63 7.20 8.83
N PRO A 250 28.15 6.27 7.97
CA PRO A 250 28.96 5.17 7.46
C PRO A 250 30.18 5.63 6.66
N LEU A 251 30.08 6.74 5.91
CA LEU A 251 31.20 7.31 5.14
C LEU A 251 32.26 7.86 6.09
N VAL A 252 31.83 8.59 7.13
CA VAL A 252 32.71 9.04 8.21
C VAL A 252 33.38 7.85 8.88
N TYR A 253 32.63 6.82 9.29
CA TYR A 253 33.17 5.64 9.94
C TYR A 253 34.21 4.90 9.08
N ARG A 254 33.93 4.68 7.80
CA ARG A 254 34.86 4.02 6.86
C ARG A 254 36.12 4.82 6.59
N HIS A 255 36.07 6.14 6.71
CA HIS A 255 37.21 7.04 6.49
C HIS A 255 37.74 7.62 7.80
N ALA A 256 37.30 7.10 8.96
CA ALA A 256 37.74 7.55 10.27
C ALA A 256 39.09 6.96 10.70
N ALA A 257 39.47 5.78 10.22
CA ALA A 257 40.80 5.22 10.50
C ALA A 257 41.95 6.12 10.04
N PRO A 258 41.92 6.73 8.82
CA PRO A 258 42.89 7.76 8.46
C PRO A 258 42.72 9.09 9.19
N LEU A 259 41.61 9.38 9.90
CA LEU A 259 41.45 10.60 10.72
C LEU A 259 42.44 10.66 11.87
N GLY A 260 42.82 9.53 12.47
CA GLY A 260 43.84 9.50 13.52
C GLY A 260 45.19 10.02 13.02
N ASN A 261 45.54 9.70 11.77
CA ASN A 261 46.74 10.21 11.09
C ASN A 261 46.57 11.66 10.63
N LEU A 262 45.34 12.08 10.33
CA LEU A 262 44.96 13.41 9.87
C LEU A 262 44.99 14.44 11.02
N ILE A 263 44.51 14.05 12.21
CA ILE A 263 44.56 14.86 13.43
C ILE A 263 46.01 15.01 13.90
N THR A 264 46.82 13.94 13.86
CA THR A 264 48.25 14.02 14.20
C THR A 264 49.04 14.81 13.17
N PHE A 265 48.74 14.65 11.87
CA PHE A 265 49.31 15.47 10.81
C PHE A 265 48.94 16.96 10.96
N TRP A 266 47.67 17.30 11.20
CA TRP A 266 47.23 18.68 11.39
C TRP A 266 47.76 19.29 12.69
N ALA A 267 47.84 18.52 13.77
CA ALA A 267 48.49 18.94 15.01
C ALA A 267 50.01 19.17 14.82
N ALA A 268 50.65 18.43 13.92
CA ALA A 268 52.07 18.58 13.59
C ALA A 268 52.37 19.70 12.57
N SER A 269 51.41 20.04 11.68
CA SER A 269 51.62 20.99 10.56
C SER A 269 50.84 22.29 10.68
N GLY A 270 49.60 22.28 11.20
CA GLY A 270 48.72 23.45 11.25
C GLY A 270 48.82 24.26 12.55
N ALA A 271 49.06 23.62 13.70
CA ALA A 271 49.16 24.32 14.99
C ALA A 271 50.38 25.24 15.09
N ALA A 272 51.42 25.02 14.28
CA ALA A 272 52.65 25.82 14.27
C ALA A 272 52.55 27.11 13.42
N GLU A 273 51.60 27.19 12.47
CA GLU A 273 51.46 28.33 11.54
C GLU A 273 50.20 29.18 11.77
N THR A 274 49.33 28.79 12.72
CA THR A 274 48.09 29.52 13.02
C THR A 274 48.41 30.89 13.63
N ARG A 275 47.90 31.96 13.03
CA ARG A 275 48.19 33.34 13.48
C ARG A 275 47.28 33.72 14.65
N TRP A 276 47.73 34.60 15.54
CA TRP A 276 46.97 34.98 16.74
C TRP A 276 45.56 35.53 16.43
N HIS A 277 45.41 36.25 15.31
CA HIS A 277 44.13 36.83 14.90
C HIS A 277 43.12 35.76 14.49
N GLU A 278 43.56 34.61 13.99
CA GLU A 278 42.66 33.50 13.64
C GLU A 278 42.02 32.91 14.91
N TRP A 279 42.81 32.76 15.98
CA TRP A 279 42.30 32.37 17.31
C TRP A 279 41.34 33.40 17.90
N ALA A 280 41.65 34.69 17.77
CA ALA A 280 40.78 35.76 18.25
C ALA A 280 39.42 35.77 17.51
N LEU A 281 39.43 35.57 16.20
CA LEU A 281 38.21 35.48 15.38
C LEU A 281 37.40 34.22 15.73
N LEU A 282 38.05 33.07 15.90
CA LEU A 282 37.40 31.82 16.32
C LEU A 282 36.74 31.98 17.70
N LEU A 283 37.45 32.55 18.68
CA LEU A 283 36.90 32.81 20.00
C LEU A 283 35.69 33.76 19.93
N THR A 284 35.80 34.82 19.13
CA THR A 284 34.69 35.77 18.91
C THR A 284 33.48 35.07 18.30
N MET A 285 33.69 34.19 17.32
CA MET A 285 32.62 33.39 16.71
C MET A 285 31.95 32.45 17.71
N ILE A 286 32.73 31.73 18.53
CA ILE A 286 32.19 30.83 19.57
C ILE A 286 31.37 31.61 20.60
N MET A 287 31.88 32.77 21.05
CA MET A 287 31.14 33.65 21.97
C MET A 287 29.84 34.17 21.34
N ALA A 288 29.86 34.58 20.07
CA ALA A 288 28.70 35.06 19.35
C ALA A 288 27.63 33.96 19.15
N ILE A 289 28.04 32.73 18.82
CA ILE A 289 27.14 31.57 18.74
C ILE A 289 26.55 31.27 20.12
N GLY A 290 27.37 31.26 21.17
CA GLY A 290 26.92 31.07 22.55
C GLY A 290 25.89 32.12 22.97
N ALA A 291 26.16 33.40 22.67
CA ALA A 291 25.23 34.51 22.92
C ALA A 291 23.92 34.36 22.13
N THR A 292 23.98 33.89 20.88
CA THR A 292 22.80 33.64 20.03
C THR A 292 21.90 32.56 20.63
N VAL A 293 22.47 31.45 21.09
CA VAL A 293 21.70 30.32 21.66
C VAL A 293 21.08 30.67 23.02
N HIS A 294 21.73 31.52 23.81
CA HIS A 294 21.24 31.94 25.13
C HIS A 294 20.44 33.25 25.10
N ALA A 295 20.26 33.86 23.93
CA ALA A 295 19.56 35.11 23.79
C ALA A 295 18.09 34.99 24.23
N ARG A 296 17.68 35.84 25.17
CA ARG A 296 16.29 35.90 25.66
C ARG A 296 15.38 36.72 24.76
N THR A 297 15.95 37.52 23.86
CA THR A 297 15.21 38.39 22.94
C THR A 297 15.59 38.06 21.50
N ARG A 298 14.61 38.18 20.59
CA ARG A 298 14.82 37.96 19.16
C ARG A 298 15.86 38.92 18.59
N LEU A 299 15.76 40.19 18.97
CA LEU A 299 16.71 41.22 18.55
C LEU A 299 18.13 40.87 19.02
N GLY A 300 18.29 40.43 20.28
CA GLY A 300 19.57 39.99 20.82
C GLY A 300 20.16 38.80 20.08
N ALA A 301 19.33 37.81 19.71
CA ALA A 301 19.75 36.66 18.93
C ALA A 301 20.24 37.08 17.53
N VAL A 302 19.50 37.97 16.86
CA VAL A 302 19.84 38.47 15.52
C VAL A 302 21.11 39.30 15.55
N THR A 303 21.29 40.18 16.54
CA THR A 303 22.52 40.97 16.68
C THR A 303 23.74 40.09 16.97
N ALA A 304 23.58 39.06 17.82
CA ALA A 304 24.65 38.12 18.12
C ALA A 304 25.01 37.26 16.90
N LEU A 305 24.01 36.83 16.12
CA LEU A 305 24.24 36.13 14.86
C LEU A 305 24.94 37.04 13.84
N GLY A 306 24.61 38.33 13.81
CA GLY A 306 25.28 39.33 12.99
C GLY A 306 26.79 39.37 13.19
N VAL A 307 27.24 39.28 14.45
CA VAL A 307 28.69 39.22 14.78
C VAL A 307 29.37 38.05 14.08
N VAL A 308 28.71 36.90 13.95
CA VAL A 308 29.26 35.75 13.22
C VAL A 308 29.49 36.10 11.74
N GLY A 309 28.53 36.76 11.10
CA GLY A 309 28.65 37.19 9.71
C GLY A 309 29.76 38.22 9.49
N TYR A 310 29.92 39.19 10.40
CA TYR A 310 31.04 40.14 10.36
C TYR A 310 32.40 39.44 10.54
N VAL A 311 32.49 38.45 11.43
CA VAL A 311 33.71 37.64 11.58
C VAL A 311 34.03 36.90 10.28
N ILE A 312 33.03 36.31 9.61
CA ILE A 312 33.22 35.66 8.30
C ILE A 312 33.71 36.65 7.24
N ALA A 313 33.18 37.87 7.20
CA ALA A 313 33.64 38.91 6.29
C ALA A 313 35.12 39.30 6.54
N VAL A 314 35.52 39.40 7.82
CA VAL A 314 36.93 39.63 8.17
C VAL A 314 37.82 38.47 7.74
N ILE A 315 37.36 37.22 7.87
CA ILE A 315 38.07 36.04 7.34
C ILE A 315 38.28 36.20 5.83
N PHE A 316 37.28 36.61 5.05
CA PHE A 316 37.45 36.84 3.61
C PHE A 316 38.49 37.92 3.29
N VAL A 317 38.54 39.02 4.06
CA VAL A 317 39.59 40.04 3.89
C VAL A 317 40.98 39.45 4.16
N LEU A 318 41.14 38.69 5.24
CA LEU A 318 42.42 38.10 5.64
C LEU A 318 42.96 37.08 4.62
N TYR A 319 42.06 36.35 3.96
CA TYR A 319 42.43 35.37 2.93
C TYR A 319 42.37 35.94 1.49
N GLY A 320 42.36 37.27 1.33
CA GLY A 320 42.52 37.92 0.03
C GLY A 320 41.30 37.85 -0.89
N ALA A 321 40.10 37.73 -0.33
CA ALA A 321 38.82 37.74 -1.04
C ALA A 321 38.01 39.03 -0.77
N PRO A 322 38.47 40.21 -1.28
CA PRO A 322 37.86 41.50 -0.96
C PRO A 322 36.43 41.63 -1.49
N ASP A 323 36.12 41.10 -2.67
CA ASP A 323 34.78 41.16 -3.26
C ASP A 323 33.75 40.39 -2.41
N LEU A 324 34.13 39.19 -1.93
CA LEU A 324 33.29 38.39 -1.03
C LEU A 324 33.13 39.09 0.33
N ALA A 325 34.17 39.76 0.82
CA ALA A 325 34.08 40.51 2.07
C ALA A 325 33.10 41.69 1.96
N MET A 326 33.20 42.49 0.89
CA MET A 326 32.31 43.63 0.67
C MET A 326 30.84 43.19 0.57
N THR A 327 30.56 42.13 -0.19
CA THR A 327 29.20 41.59 -0.30
C THR A 327 28.71 41.04 1.03
N GLN A 328 29.54 40.29 1.77
CA GLN A 328 29.19 39.77 3.09
C GLN A 328 28.86 40.88 4.08
N PHE A 329 29.65 41.96 4.15
CA PHE A 329 29.33 43.10 5.04
C PHE A 329 27.98 43.74 4.71
N VAL A 330 27.70 43.97 3.42
CA VAL A 330 26.45 44.59 2.98
C VAL A 330 25.25 43.68 3.25
N ILE A 331 25.35 42.39 2.88
CA ILE A 331 24.26 41.43 3.05
C ILE A 331 24.01 41.15 4.53
N GLU A 332 25.05 41.08 5.36
CA GLU A 332 24.90 40.88 6.80
C GLU A 332 24.16 42.07 7.44
N THR A 333 24.57 43.29 7.09
CA THR A 333 23.89 44.51 7.54
C THR A 333 22.42 44.51 7.15
N LEU A 334 22.13 44.21 5.87
CA LEU A 334 20.77 44.17 5.36
C LEU A 334 19.93 43.09 6.06
N THR A 335 20.50 41.90 6.24
CA THR A 335 19.80 40.77 6.86
C THR A 335 19.49 41.04 8.32
N VAL A 336 20.44 41.58 9.08
CA VAL A 336 20.21 42.00 10.47
C VAL A 336 19.10 43.04 10.55
N ILE A 337 19.09 44.06 9.67
CA ILE A 337 18.05 45.09 9.62
C ILE A 337 16.70 44.48 9.27
N LEU A 338 16.61 43.67 8.20
CA LEU A 338 15.36 43.07 7.73
C LEU A 338 14.76 42.11 8.77
N ILE A 339 15.58 41.25 9.37
CA ILE A 339 15.11 40.34 10.41
C ILE A 339 14.71 41.12 11.68
N ALA A 340 15.47 42.15 12.07
CA ALA A 340 15.10 43.00 13.20
C ALA A 340 13.74 43.70 13.00
N LEU A 341 13.49 44.25 11.81
CA LEU A 341 12.21 44.87 11.45
C LEU A 341 11.05 43.86 11.40
N SER A 342 11.31 42.64 10.92
CA SER A 342 10.32 41.57 10.91
C SER A 342 9.97 41.09 12.32
N PHE A 343 10.99 40.94 13.18
CA PHE A 343 10.83 40.42 14.54
C PHE A 343 10.30 41.43 15.55
N SER A 344 10.43 42.74 15.31
CA SER A 344 9.84 43.77 16.17
C SER A 344 8.30 43.68 16.26
N HIS A 345 7.66 43.05 15.27
CA HIS A 345 6.21 42.87 15.20
C HIS A 345 5.72 41.54 15.80
N LEU A 346 6.61 40.71 16.35
CA LEU A 346 6.29 39.38 16.85
C LEU A 346 6.42 39.29 18.39
N PRO A 347 5.60 38.47 19.06
CA PRO A 347 5.65 38.32 20.52
C PRO A 347 7.01 37.76 20.99
N PRO A 348 7.43 38.00 22.24
CA PRO A 348 8.68 37.46 22.77
C PRO A 348 8.72 35.93 22.75
N PHE A 349 9.92 35.36 22.90
CA PHE A 349 10.10 33.89 22.92
C PHE A 349 9.26 33.26 24.04
N ARG A 350 8.61 32.13 23.72
CA ARG A 350 7.99 31.26 24.72
C ARG A 350 8.86 30.01 24.88
N ASP A 351 9.42 29.81 26.06
CA ASP A 351 10.19 28.62 26.39
C ASP A 351 9.25 27.44 26.70
N LEU A 352 8.89 26.69 25.66
CA LEU A 352 7.96 25.55 25.76
C LEU A 352 8.67 24.18 25.74
N SER A 353 10.00 24.16 25.62
CA SER A 353 10.77 22.92 25.42
C SER A 353 11.36 22.38 26.73
N PRO A 354 11.06 21.14 27.13
CA PRO A 354 11.66 20.52 28.32
C PRO A 354 13.15 20.20 28.12
N LEU A 355 13.88 20.01 29.22
CA LEU A 355 15.33 19.81 29.22
C LEU A 355 15.79 18.62 28.37
N TRP A 356 15.08 17.49 28.39
CA TRP A 356 15.45 16.30 27.60
C TRP A 356 15.40 16.56 26.08
N VAL A 357 14.43 17.37 25.65
CA VAL A 357 14.28 17.76 24.24
C VAL A 357 15.44 18.65 23.81
N ARG A 358 15.85 19.58 24.67
CA ARG A 358 17.00 20.45 24.42
C ARG A 358 18.31 19.65 24.39
N ALA A 359 18.48 18.69 25.31
CA ALA A 359 19.64 17.81 25.35
C ALA A 359 19.76 16.94 24.09
N ARG A 360 18.63 16.37 23.63
CA ARG A 360 18.57 15.62 22.37
C ARG A 360 18.97 16.50 21.17
N ASP A 361 18.39 17.69 21.07
CA ASP A 361 18.67 18.61 19.97
C ASP A 361 20.14 19.09 19.99
N LEU A 362 20.70 19.31 21.19
CA LEU A 362 22.11 19.64 21.36
C LEU A 362 23.02 18.49 20.90
N LEU A 363 22.75 17.26 21.36
CA LEU A 363 23.49 16.08 20.92
C LEU A 363 23.46 15.98 19.39
N PHE A 364 22.26 16.12 18.81
CA PHE A 364 22.06 16.06 17.37
C PHE A 364 22.83 17.14 16.60
N ALA A 365 22.78 18.39 17.07
CA ALA A 365 23.53 19.50 16.47
C ALA A 365 25.05 19.30 16.56
N VAL A 366 25.56 18.83 17.71
CA VAL A 366 26.98 18.54 17.90
C VAL A 366 27.42 17.40 16.98
N THR A 367 26.67 16.30 16.92
CA THR A 367 26.98 15.18 16.02
C THR A 367 26.98 15.62 14.56
N GLY A 368 26.00 16.43 14.14
CA GLY A 368 25.96 16.99 12.78
C GLY A 368 27.17 17.86 12.47
N GLY A 369 27.56 18.73 13.41
CA GLY A 369 28.77 19.55 13.29
C GLY A 369 30.04 18.70 13.16
N VAL A 370 30.21 17.68 14.00
CA VAL A 370 31.34 16.75 13.93
C VAL A 370 31.41 16.04 12.58
N VAL A 371 30.28 15.53 12.08
CA VAL A 371 30.20 14.89 10.76
C VAL A 371 30.67 15.85 9.67
N MET A 372 30.16 17.08 9.64
CA MET A 372 30.54 18.08 8.63
C MET A 372 32.01 18.50 8.73
N THR A 373 32.54 18.65 9.94
CA THR A 373 33.97 18.93 10.16
C THR A 373 34.84 17.81 9.61
N VAL A 374 34.52 16.56 9.96
CA VAL A 374 35.25 15.40 9.46
C VAL A 374 35.18 15.29 7.95
N LEU A 375 34.00 15.44 7.35
CA LEU A 375 33.83 15.40 5.89
C LEU A 375 34.65 16.50 5.19
N THR A 376 34.68 17.71 5.76
CA THR A 376 35.47 18.82 5.22
C THR A 376 36.97 18.50 5.28
N LEU A 377 37.46 17.97 6.40
CA LEU A 377 38.87 17.56 6.55
C LEU A 377 39.26 16.44 5.58
N VAL A 378 38.38 15.45 5.38
CA VAL A 378 38.59 14.38 4.40
C VAL A 378 38.59 14.94 2.97
N ALA A 379 37.65 15.83 2.63
CA ALA A 379 37.55 16.42 1.31
C ALA A 379 38.77 17.29 0.94
N LEU A 380 39.36 17.99 1.91
CA LEU A 380 40.57 18.80 1.70
C LEU A 380 41.76 17.93 1.26
N ASN A 381 41.91 16.73 1.82
CA ASN A 381 42.98 15.79 1.48
C ASN A 381 42.66 14.88 0.28
N ALA A 382 41.43 14.93 -0.24
CA ALA A 382 41.00 14.11 -1.37
C ALA A 382 41.30 14.74 -2.75
N ARG A 383 41.83 15.97 -2.81
CA ARG A 383 42.14 16.64 -4.08
C ARG A 383 43.31 15.93 -4.77
N LYS A 384 43.04 15.35 -5.95
CA LYS A 384 44.02 14.63 -6.79
C LYS A 384 44.27 15.28 -8.15
N HIS A 385 43.51 16.31 -8.52
CA HIS A 385 43.57 16.95 -9.85
C HIS A 385 44.07 18.39 -9.74
N GLU A 386 44.71 18.88 -10.80
CA GLU A 386 45.17 20.25 -10.92
C GLU A 386 44.01 21.25 -10.86
N SER A 387 44.27 22.41 -10.24
CA SER A 387 43.27 23.47 -10.07
C SER A 387 43.03 24.23 -11.37
N VAL A 388 41.76 24.47 -11.71
CA VAL A 388 41.37 25.37 -12.82
C VAL A 388 41.71 26.85 -12.55
N ALA A 389 42.16 27.19 -11.33
CA ALA A 389 42.57 28.55 -10.99
C ALA A 389 43.65 29.10 -11.92
N THR A 390 44.63 28.28 -12.32
CA THR A 390 45.72 28.69 -13.22
C THR A 390 45.17 29.16 -14.56
N TYR A 391 44.21 28.41 -15.14
CA TYR A 391 43.56 28.79 -16.38
C TYR A 391 42.89 30.17 -16.28
N TYR A 392 42.15 30.43 -15.19
CA TYR A 392 41.48 31.72 -15.01
C TYR A 392 42.48 32.86 -14.77
N MET A 393 43.55 32.63 -14.01
CA MET A 393 44.59 33.64 -13.78
C MET A 393 45.30 34.06 -15.07
N GLU A 394 45.60 33.10 -15.95
CA GLU A 394 46.28 33.36 -17.22
C GLU A 394 45.36 33.99 -18.27
N ASN A 395 44.08 33.65 -18.27
CA ASN A 395 43.16 34.04 -19.35
C ASN A 395 42.22 35.21 -19.01
N SER A 396 42.08 35.62 -17.75
CA SER A 396 41.16 36.72 -17.37
C SER A 396 41.49 38.06 -18.03
N TYR A 397 42.78 38.39 -18.15
CA TYR A 397 43.19 39.62 -18.85
C TYR A 397 43.27 39.42 -20.36
N ASN A 398 43.75 38.25 -20.80
CA ASN A 398 44.06 37.98 -22.21
C ASN A 398 42.80 37.73 -23.06
N LEU A 399 41.81 36.98 -22.54
CA LEU A 399 40.58 36.65 -23.26
C LEU A 399 39.42 37.58 -22.89
N ALA A 400 39.28 37.92 -21.61
CA ALA A 400 38.13 38.67 -21.08
C ALA A 400 38.42 40.15 -20.76
N HIS A 401 39.67 40.60 -20.98
CA HIS A 401 40.11 41.98 -20.80
C HIS A 401 39.87 42.58 -19.40
N GLY A 402 39.74 41.75 -18.37
CA GLY A 402 39.50 42.18 -16.99
C GLY A 402 40.67 41.88 -16.05
N LYS A 403 40.98 42.82 -15.15
CA LYS A 403 42.01 42.67 -14.12
C LYS A 403 41.50 42.02 -12.84
N ASN A 404 40.21 42.19 -12.54
CA ASN A 404 39.57 41.52 -11.40
C ASN A 404 39.11 40.12 -11.83
N VAL A 405 39.91 39.11 -11.51
CA VAL A 405 39.67 37.71 -11.87
C VAL A 405 38.33 37.20 -11.33
N VAL A 406 37.93 37.59 -10.12
CA VAL A 406 36.65 37.15 -9.52
C VAL A 406 35.47 37.69 -10.33
N ASN A 407 35.47 39.00 -10.62
CA ASN A 407 34.41 39.62 -11.41
C ASN A 407 34.36 39.07 -12.84
N VAL A 408 35.52 38.81 -13.46
CA VAL A 408 35.61 38.21 -14.79
C VAL A 408 35.05 36.79 -14.80
N ILE A 409 35.33 35.98 -13.77
CA ILE A 409 34.74 34.64 -13.65
C ILE A 409 33.22 34.74 -13.56
N LEU A 410 32.68 35.63 -12.72
CA LEU A 410 31.24 35.75 -12.50
C LEU A 410 30.50 36.24 -13.76
N VAL A 411 31.03 37.24 -14.46
CA VAL A 411 30.29 37.90 -15.55
C VAL A 411 30.56 37.28 -16.92
N ASP A 412 31.77 36.76 -17.16
CA ASP A 412 32.18 36.27 -18.48
C ASP A 412 32.27 34.73 -18.49
N PHE A 413 33.29 34.15 -17.86
CA PHE A 413 33.53 32.70 -17.93
C PHE A 413 32.37 31.85 -17.36
N ARG A 414 31.68 32.34 -16.33
CA ARG A 414 30.54 31.69 -15.66
C ARG A 414 29.32 32.61 -15.57
N GLY A 415 29.13 33.47 -16.57
CA GLY A 415 28.02 34.43 -16.65
C GLY A 415 26.61 33.81 -16.48
N ILE A 416 26.45 32.54 -16.86
CA ILE A 416 25.18 31.81 -16.71
C ILE A 416 24.80 31.63 -15.23
N ASP A 417 25.77 31.38 -14.35
CA ASP A 417 25.50 31.21 -12.92
C ASP A 417 25.00 32.53 -12.30
N THR A 418 25.65 33.65 -12.66
CA THR A 418 25.23 34.99 -12.22
C THR A 418 23.86 35.39 -12.79
N LEU A 419 23.54 35.04 -14.03
CA LEU A 419 22.18 35.21 -14.58
C LEU A 419 21.15 34.43 -13.74
N GLY A 420 21.48 33.21 -13.33
CA GLY A 420 20.67 32.38 -12.45
C GLY A 420 20.43 33.05 -11.08
N GLU A 421 21.49 33.53 -10.44
CA GLU A 421 21.41 34.23 -9.14
C GLU A 421 20.55 35.49 -9.21
N ILE A 422 20.74 36.34 -10.24
CA ILE A 422 19.92 37.54 -10.46
C ILE A 422 18.44 37.16 -10.63
N THR A 423 18.17 36.08 -11.37
CA THR A 423 16.81 35.58 -11.57
C THR A 423 16.18 35.11 -10.24
N VAL A 424 16.93 34.39 -9.41
CA VAL A 424 16.47 33.96 -8.07
C VAL A 424 16.15 35.16 -7.18
N LEU A 425 17.00 36.19 -7.16
CA LEU A 425 16.75 37.41 -6.40
C LEU A 425 15.52 38.17 -6.90
N ALA A 426 15.35 38.29 -8.23
CA ALA A 426 14.19 38.93 -8.83
C ALA A 426 12.88 38.19 -8.47
N VAL A 427 12.88 36.86 -8.57
CA VAL A 427 11.73 36.02 -8.21
C VAL A 427 11.43 36.11 -6.71
N ALA A 428 12.45 36.08 -5.85
CA ALA A 428 12.28 36.23 -4.40
C ALA A 428 11.68 37.61 -4.05
N ALA A 429 12.14 38.69 -4.69
CA ALA A 429 11.62 40.03 -4.49
C ALA A 429 10.15 40.16 -4.98
N LEU A 430 9.84 39.63 -6.16
CA LEU A 430 8.47 39.59 -6.69
C LEU A 430 7.54 38.74 -5.79
N GLY A 431 8.01 37.60 -5.30
CA GLY A 431 7.28 36.74 -4.37
C GLY A 431 6.99 37.43 -3.04
N ALA A 432 7.99 38.09 -2.45
CA ALA A 432 7.81 38.88 -1.24
C ALA A 432 6.79 40.03 -1.46
N PHE A 433 6.90 40.75 -2.58
CA PHE A 433 5.96 41.81 -2.93
C PHE A 433 4.52 41.30 -3.10
N ALA A 434 4.35 40.16 -3.79
CA ALA A 434 3.04 39.53 -3.97
C ALA A 434 2.43 39.10 -2.62
N LEU A 435 3.21 38.49 -1.73
CA LEU A 435 2.76 38.09 -0.39
C LEU A 435 2.34 39.29 0.46
N LEU A 436 3.12 40.38 0.43
CA LEU A 436 2.80 41.61 1.15
C LEU A 436 1.50 42.26 0.67
N ARG A 437 1.16 42.14 -0.63
CA ARG A 437 -0.12 42.63 -1.17
C ARG A 437 -1.29 41.68 -0.95
N ALA A 438 -1.05 40.38 -0.95
CA ALA A 438 -2.11 39.37 -0.84
C ALA A 438 -2.69 39.26 0.58
N LEU A 439 -1.94 39.66 1.61
CA LEU A 439 -2.42 39.70 2.98
C LEU A 439 -3.46 40.84 3.13
N PRO A 440 -4.75 40.54 3.41
CA PRO A 440 -5.73 41.58 3.71
C PRO A 440 -5.21 42.37 4.90
N GLY A 441 -5.13 43.69 4.76
CA GLY A 441 -4.62 44.58 5.80
C GLY A 441 -5.24 44.21 7.14
N ARG A 442 -4.41 43.73 8.07
CA ARG A 442 -4.78 43.45 9.45
C ARG A 442 -5.31 44.78 9.99
N LYS A 443 -6.63 44.95 10.06
CA LYS A 443 -7.25 46.14 10.67
C LYS A 443 -6.54 46.34 12.00
N ARG A 444 -5.91 47.50 12.17
CA ARG A 444 -5.51 47.97 13.49
C ARG A 444 -6.78 47.93 14.33
N GLU A 445 -6.88 46.95 15.21
CA GLU A 445 -7.72 47.10 16.40
C GLU A 445 -7.02 48.17 17.23
N GLU A 446 -7.38 49.43 16.95
CA GLU A 446 -7.29 50.48 17.94
C GLU A 446 -8.25 50.07 19.06
N THR A 447 -7.71 49.43 20.10
CA THR A 447 -8.41 49.35 21.38
C THR A 447 -8.29 50.71 22.08
N PRO A 448 -9.40 51.23 22.66
CA PRO A 448 -9.47 52.56 23.26
C PRO A 448 -8.57 52.75 24.48
#